data_AF-A0A816AFS8-F1
#
_entry.id   AF-A0A816AFS8-F1
#
_cell.length_a   1.000
_cell.length_b   1.000
_cell.length_c   1.000
_cell.angle_alpha   90.00
_cell.angle_beta   90.00
_cell.angle_gamma   90.00
#
_symmetry.space_group_name_H-M   'P 1'
#
loop_
_entity.id
_entity.type
_entity.pdbx_description
1 polymer ?
#
loop_
_entity_poly.entity_id
_entity_poly.type
_entity_poly.pdbx_seq_one_letter_code
_entity_poly.pdbx_strand_id
1 'polypeptide(L)'
;MMNFDNLFRCFILTQSFVCGWRNPFHLQEIFTYRRGKIDKQKGNQNYINARFRSPLVNYLPHLVPSQVATAHFQLVLSHDHPFGIDSIPIGICYAGTGDHSFSRRRLFTAVPLINQYRIGSILLENPYYGLRKLPDQSRSSLLYITDLYIMGKTLVLLHWCQKMKLTSAILHGFSLGGHMASLAFTK
;
A
#
# COMPACT_ATOMS: atom_id res chain seq x y z
N MET A 1 -35.63 14.84 2.93
CA MET A 1 -34.17 15.12 2.93
C MET A 1 -33.43 13.81 3.15
N MET A 2 -32.77 13.30 2.11
CA MET A 2 -31.94 12.09 2.21
C MET A 2 -30.72 12.46 3.07
N ASN A 3 -30.62 11.87 4.26
CA ASN A 3 -29.61 12.23 5.25
C ASN A 3 -28.21 12.02 4.65
N PHE A 4 -27.30 12.99 4.79
CA PHE A 4 -25.90 12.87 4.31
C PHE A 4 -25.27 11.54 4.75
N ASP A 5 -25.64 11.06 5.93
CA ASP A 5 -25.22 9.77 6.47
C ASP A 5 -25.68 8.56 5.63
N ASN A 6 -26.89 8.59 5.05
CA ASN A 6 -27.37 7.52 4.16
C ASN A 6 -26.67 7.57 2.79
N LEU A 7 -26.42 8.75 2.22
CA LEU A 7 -25.63 8.89 1.00
C LEU A 7 -24.17 8.47 1.25
N PHE A 8 -23.59 8.85 2.39
CA PHE A 8 -22.24 8.47 2.82
C PHE A 8 -22.16 6.95 3.04
N ARG A 9 -23.11 6.33 3.73
CA ARG A 9 -23.18 4.87 3.91
C ARG A 9 -23.42 4.12 2.61
N CYS A 10 -24.31 4.60 1.74
CA CYS A 10 -24.52 3.99 0.42
C CYS A 10 -23.27 4.12 -0.46
N PHE A 11 -22.54 5.23 -0.42
CA PHE A 11 -21.27 5.39 -1.12
C PHE A 11 -20.15 4.53 -0.51
N ILE A 12 -20.14 4.36 0.82
CA ILE A 12 -19.24 3.46 1.56
C ILE A 12 -19.47 1.99 1.20
N LEU A 13 -20.72 1.59 0.93
CA LEU A 13 -21.16 0.19 0.80
C LEU A 13 -21.41 -0.27 -0.65
N THR A 14 -21.37 0.60 -1.65
CA THR A 14 -21.67 0.20 -3.05
C THR A 14 -20.44 -0.17 -3.87
N GLN A 15 -20.68 -1.04 -4.86
CA GLN A 15 -19.86 -1.69 -5.91
C GLN A 15 -18.38 -1.30 -6.14
N SER A 16 -17.97 -0.05 -5.92
CA SER A 16 -16.58 0.38 -5.99
C SER A 16 -15.71 -0.24 -4.90
N PHE A 17 -16.32 -0.68 -3.79
CA PHE A 17 -15.64 -1.24 -2.62
C PHE A 17 -15.54 -2.77 -2.61
N VAL A 18 -16.55 -3.50 -3.12
CA VAL A 18 -16.60 -4.98 -3.09
C VAL A 18 -15.99 -5.63 -4.35
N CYS A 19 -15.99 -4.95 -5.50
CA CYS A 19 -15.63 -5.58 -6.78
C CYS A 19 -14.29 -5.14 -7.38
N GLY A 20 -13.52 -4.29 -6.71
CA GLY A 20 -12.17 -3.95 -7.13
C GLY A 20 -12.07 -3.22 -8.49
N TRP A 21 -10.89 -2.65 -8.70
CA TRP A 21 -10.43 -1.91 -9.87
C TRP A 21 -11.00 -2.40 -11.21
N ARG A 22 -12.00 -1.70 -11.76
CA ARG A 22 -12.65 -2.10 -13.03
C ARG A 22 -11.75 -1.95 -14.27
N ASN A 23 -10.69 -1.13 -14.24
CA ASN A 23 -9.86 -0.88 -15.42
C ASN A 23 -8.37 -1.29 -15.22
N PRO A 24 -7.87 -2.32 -15.93
CA PRO A 24 -6.48 -2.76 -15.88
C PRO A 24 -5.47 -1.79 -16.54
N PHE A 25 -5.90 -0.82 -17.36
CA PHE A 25 -4.99 0.16 -17.99
C PHE A 25 -4.34 1.13 -16.98
N HIS A 26 -5.03 1.47 -15.89
CA HIS A 26 -4.44 2.28 -14.82
C HIS A 26 -3.29 1.56 -14.07
N LEU A 27 -3.16 0.24 -14.24
CA LEU A 27 -2.06 -0.54 -13.67
C LEU A 27 -0.84 -0.60 -14.60
N GLN A 28 -0.98 -0.28 -15.89
CA GLN A 28 0.15 -0.26 -16.84
C GLN A 28 1.16 0.85 -16.53
N GLU A 29 0.73 1.98 -15.96
CA GLU A 29 1.65 3.02 -15.47
C GLU A 29 2.61 2.52 -14.38
N ILE A 30 2.20 1.52 -13.60
CA ILE A 30 3.04 0.89 -12.57
C ILE A 30 4.21 0.13 -13.19
N PHE A 31 4.01 -0.47 -14.37
CA PHE A 31 5.03 -1.23 -15.09
C PHE A 31 6.01 -0.37 -15.88
N THR A 32 5.59 0.84 -16.29
CA THR A 32 6.46 1.78 -17.00
C THR A 32 7.68 2.18 -16.14
N TYR A 33 7.60 1.98 -14.82
CA TYR A 33 8.68 2.23 -13.87
C TYR A 33 9.53 1.00 -13.49
N ARG A 34 9.43 -0.14 -14.21
CA ARG A 34 10.39 -1.26 -14.09
C ARG A 34 11.85 -0.84 -14.43
N ARG A 35 12.07 0.38 -14.92
CA ARG A 35 13.39 1.02 -15.10
C ARG A 35 13.84 1.88 -13.91
N GLY A 36 13.25 1.75 -12.73
CA GLY A 36 13.76 2.35 -11.50
C GLY A 36 15.00 1.62 -10.98
N LYS A 37 16.03 2.37 -10.54
CA LYS A 37 17.27 1.87 -9.94
C LYS A 37 17.00 0.75 -8.94
N ILE A 38 17.47 -0.47 -9.23
CA ILE A 38 17.59 -1.55 -8.25
C ILE A 38 18.70 -1.12 -7.31
N ASP A 39 18.35 -0.79 -6.08
CA ASP A 39 19.33 -0.44 -5.06
C ASP A 39 19.88 -1.75 -4.46
N LYS A 40 20.95 -2.27 -5.06
CA LYS A 40 21.65 -3.46 -4.57
C LYS A 40 22.41 -3.09 -3.30
N GLN A 41 21.81 -3.32 -2.14
CA GLN A 41 22.51 -3.21 -0.86
C GLN A 41 23.13 -4.56 -0.47
N LYS A 42 24.16 -4.56 0.40
CA LYS A 42 24.85 -5.77 0.88
C LYS A 42 23.84 -6.76 1.51
N GLY A 43 23.48 -7.81 0.77
CA GLY A 43 22.54 -8.84 1.19
C GLY A 43 21.96 -9.62 0.01
N ASN A 44 21.31 -10.74 0.28
CA ASN A 44 20.70 -11.60 -0.75
C ASN A 44 19.27 -11.12 -1.14
N GLN A 45 18.98 -9.83 -0.98
CA GLN A 45 17.67 -9.22 -1.19
C GLN A 45 17.71 -8.08 -2.22
N ASN A 46 16.69 -8.02 -3.07
CA ASN A 46 16.41 -6.92 -3.98
C ASN A 46 15.40 -5.95 -3.36
N TYR A 47 15.70 -4.65 -3.41
CA TYR A 47 14.76 -3.58 -3.09
C TYR A 47 14.30 -2.90 -4.38
N ILE A 48 13.01 -2.96 -4.67
CA ILE A 48 12.41 -2.37 -5.85
C ILE A 48 11.42 -1.30 -5.40
N ASN A 49 11.74 -0.03 -5.70
CA ASN A 49 10.83 1.08 -5.44
C ASN A 49 9.83 1.21 -6.57
N ALA A 50 8.55 1.34 -6.21
CA ALA A 50 7.46 1.47 -7.16
C ALA A 50 6.40 2.44 -6.63
N ARG A 51 5.53 2.88 -7.53
CA ARG A 51 4.44 3.79 -7.23
C ARG A 51 3.23 3.48 -8.09
N PHE A 52 2.05 3.81 -7.58
CA PHE A 52 0.80 3.72 -8.33
C PHE A 52 -0.13 4.86 -7.95
N ARG A 53 -0.98 5.27 -8.89
CA ARG A 53 -2.02 6.26 -8.61
C ARG A 53 -3.11 5.60 -7.78
N SER A 54 -3.45 6.19 -6.64
CA SER A 54 -4.48 5.68 -5.76
C SER A 54 -5.83 5.64 -6.49
N PRO A 55 -6.58 4.52 -6.40
CA PRO A 55 -7.86 4.41 -7.10
C PRO A 55 -8.89 5.39 -6.55
N LEU A 56 -8.74 5.78 -5.28
CA LEU A 56 -9.62 6.74 -4.62
C LEU A 56 -9.66 8.09 -5.35
N VAL A 57 -8.57 8.46 -6.04
CA VAL A 57 -8.48 9.68 -6.84
C VAL A 57 -9.45 9.65 -8.02
N ASN A 58 -9.75 8.48 -8.58
CA ASN A 58 -10.69 8.35 -9.69
C ASN A 58 -12.15 8.47 -9.24
N TYR A 59 -12.44 8.09 -7.98
CA TYR A 59 -13.80 8.12 -7.45
C TYR A 59 -14.11 9.40 -6.69
N LEU A 60 -13.12 9.98 -6.01
CA LEU A 60 -13.25 11.14 -5.12
C LEU A 60 -12.09 12.13 -5.33
N PRO A 61 -11.91 12.69 -6.55
CA PRO A 61 -10.77 13.55 -6.87
C PRO A 61 -10.68 14.80 -6.00
N HIS A 62 -11.81 15.34 -5.55
CA HIS A 62 -11.86 16.55 -4.72
C HIS A 62 -11.55 16.30 -3.25
N LEU A 63 -11.61 15.05 -2.79
CA LEU A 63 -11.34 14.70 -1.39
C LEU A 63 -9.91 14.22 -1.18
N VAL A 64 -9.22 13.78 -2.23
CA VAL A 64 -7.84 13.28 -2.13
C VAL A 64 -6.86 14.39 -2.52
N PRO A 65 -6.04 14.90 -1.59
CA PRO A 65 -5.00 15.86 -1.93
C PRO A 65 -4.03 15.31 -2.98
N SER A 66 -3.51 16.17 -3.85
CA SER A 66 -2.62 15.76 -4.95
C SER A 66 -1.36 15.05 -4.46
N GLN A 67 -0.84 15.42 -3.28
CA GLN A 67 0.30 14.78 -2.62
C GLN A 67 -0.01 13.34 -2.19
N VAL A 68 -1.25 13.08 -1.78
CA VAL A 68 -1.71 11.75 -1.35
C VAL A 68 -2.12 10.89 -2.55
N ALA A 69 -2.36 11.49 -3.71
CA ALA A 69 -2.87 10.82 -4.90
C ALA A 69 -1.99 9.68 -5.40
N THR A 70 -0.67 9.76 -5.20
CA THR A 70 0.28 8.72 -5.61
C THR A 70 0.73 7.93 -4.39
N ALA A 71 0.50 6.62 -4.40
CA ALA A 71 1.00 5.72 -3.39
C ALA A 71 2.40 5.23 -3.76
N HIS A 72 3.31 5.20 -2.78
CA HIS A 72 4.67 4.72 -2.91
C HIS A 72 4.84 3.44 -2.12
N PHE A 73 5.52 2.46 -2.71
CA PHE A 73 5.81 1.21 -2.03
C PHE A 73 7.17 0.66 -2.44
N GLN A 74 7.68 -0.22 -1.60
CA GLN A 74 8.92 -0.94 -1.84
C GLN A 74 8.69 -2.43 -1.77
N LEU A 75 9.05 -3.12 -2.83
CA LEU A 75 9.03 -4.56 -2.92
C LEU A 75 10.41 -5.10 -2.49
N VAL A 76 10.40 -6.09 -1.60
CA VAL A 76 11.57 -6.79 -1.07
C VAL A 76 11.48 -8.25 -1.47
N LEU A 77 12.41 -8.73 -2.30
CA LEU A 77 12.45 -10.11 -2.82
C LEU A 77 13.84 -10.73 -2.63
N SER A 78 13.93 -12.05 -2.65
CA SER A 78 15.21 -12.78 -2.69
C SER A 78 15.75 -12.87 -4.13
N HIS A 79 17.06 -12.88 -4.30
CA HIS A 79 17.72 -13.06 -5.61
C HIS A 79 17.55 -14.47 -6.21
N ASP A 80 17.35 -15.47 -5.37
CA ASP A 80 17.57 -16.89 -5.68
C ASP A 80 16.37 -17.74 -5.22
N HIS A 81 15.17 -17.22 -5.47
CA HIS A 81 13.96 -17.95 -5.12
C HIS A 81 13.76 -19.17 -6.06
N PRO A 82 13.68 -20.40 -5.51
CA PRO A 82 13.75 -21.63 -6.32
C PRO A 82 12.54 -21.87 -7.23
N PHE A 83 11.39 -21.22 -6.96
CA PHE A 83 10.12 -21.48 -7.66
C PHE A 83 9.71 -20.36 -8.64
N GLY A 84 10.61 -19.45 -9.00
CA GLY A 84 10.29 -18.25 -9.80
C GLY A 84 9.56 -17.17 -8.99
N ILE A 85 9.50 -15.94 -9.51
CA ILE A 85 8.93 -14.78 -8.79
C ILE A 85 7.43 -14.93 -8.52
N ASP A 86 6.70 -15.59 -9.43
CA ASP A 86 5.24 -15.71 -9.38
C ASP A 86 4.73 -16.63 -8.26
N SER A 87 5.60 -17.42 -7.64
CA SER A 87 5.27 -18.36 -6.56
C SER A 87 5.76 -17.90 -5.19
N ILE A 88 6.43 -16.73 -5.11
CA ILE A 88 6.93 -16.19 -3.86
C ILE A 88 5.73 -15.77 -3.00
N PRO A 89 5.56 -16.30 -1.78
CA PRO A 89 4.58 -15.75 -0.85
C PRO A 89 4.98 -14.32 -0.49
N ILE A 90 4.05 -13.36 -0.60
CA ILE A 90 4.29 -11.95 -0.32
C ILE A 90 3.46 -11.48 0.88
N GLY A 91 4.12 -10.90 1.88
CA GLY A 91 3.49 -10.16 2.96
C GLY A 91 3.35 -8.67 2.63
N ILE A 92 2.18 -8.07 2.87
CA ILE A 92 1.99 -6.62 2.78
C ILE A 92 2.11 -6.04 4.18
N CYS A 93 3.10 -5.18 4.38
CA CYS A 93 3.38 -4.52 5.65
C CYS A 93 2.97 -3.05 5.63
N TYR A 94 1.93 -2.72 6.39
CA TYR A 94 1.43 -1.35 6.54
C TYR A 94 2.25 -0.56 7.56
N ALA A 95 2.43 0.74 7.31
CA ALA A 95 3.21 1.61 8.16
C ALA A 95 2.46 1.91 9.47
N GLY A 96 3.17 1.89 10.60
CA GLY A 96 2.65 2.35 11.89
C GLY A 96 2.75 3.86 12.05
N THR A 97 2.26 4.40 13.18
CA THR A 97 2.35 5.84 13.47
C THR A 97 3.81 6.32 13.46
N GLY A 98 4.10 7.43 12.77
CA GLY A 98 5.46 7.97 12.66
C GLY A 98 6.38 7.23 11.70
N ASP A 99 5.94 6.16 11.05
CA ASP A 99 6.74 5.39 10.11
C ASP A 99 6.75 6.03 8.71
N HIS A 100 7.46 7.16 8.61
CA HIS A 100 7.54 7.97 7.41
C HIS A 100 8.49 7.43 6.33
N SER A 101 9.12 6.27 6.57
CA SER A 101 10.03 5.63 5.61
C SER A 101 9.81 4.12 5.56
N PHE A 102 10.65 3.42 4.79
CA PHE A 102 10.63 1.96 4.74
C PHE A 102 11.64 1.31 5.70
N SER A 103 12.58 2.07 6.27
CA SER A 103 13.78 1.53 6.91
C SER A 103 13.47 0.61 8.10
N ARG A 104 12.53 1.01 8.97
CA ARG A 104 12.16 0.21 10.15
C ARG A 104 11.51 -1.10 9.73
N ARG A 105 10.47 -1.04 8.89
CA ARG A 105 9.80 -2.24 8.37
C ARG A 105 10.72 -3.12 7.54
N ARG A 106 11.68 -2.53 6.82
CA ARG A 106 12.70 -3.28 6.09
C ARG A 106 13.54 -4.10 7.07
N LEU A 107 14.15 -3.45 8.05
CA LEU A 107 15.09 -4.07 8.97
C LEU A 107 14.42 -5.08 9.90
N PHE A 108 13.28 -4.71 10.49
CA PHE A 108 12.63 -5.51 11.53
C PHE A 108 11.57 -6.48 11.01
N THR A 109 11.21 -6.41 9.71
CA THR A 109 10.19 -7.30 9.16
C THR A 109 10.59 -7.91 7.84
N ALA A 110 10.81 -7.12 6.78
CA ALA A 110 11.03 -7.66 5.45
C ALA A 110 12.30 -8.52 5.36
N VAL A 111 13.40 -8.08 5.97
CA VAL A 111 14.68 -8.81 5.97
C VAL A 111 14.58 -10.13 6.76
N PRO A 112 14.03 -10.18 7.98
CA PRO A 112 13.74 -11.45 8.65
C PRO A 112 12.83 -12.37 7.83
N LEU A 113 11.74 -11.86 7.26
CA LEU A 113 10.78 -12.67 6.49
C LEU A 113 11.43 -13.35 5.28
N ILE A 114 12.23 -12.61 4.51
CA ILE A 114 12.86 -13.17 3.32
C ILE A 114 14.02 -14.12 3.66
N ASN A 115 14.77 -13.84 4.73
CA ASN A 115 15.93 -14.66 5.11
C ASN A 115 15.55 -15.96 5.81
N GLN A 116 14.55 -15.92 6.70
CA GLN A 116 14.17 -17.07 7.53
C GLN A 116 13.08 -17.92 6.87
N TYR A 117 12.15 -17.29 6.14
CA TYR A 117 10.95 -17.95 5.63
C TYR A 117 10.83 -17.89 4.11
N ARG A 118 11.77 -17.24 3.40
CA ARG A 118 11.69 -16.99 1.95
C ARG A 118 10.40 -16.26 1.54
N ILE A 119 9.84 -15.44 2.44
CA ILE A 119 8.64 -14.64 2.20
C ILE A 119 9.05 -13.24 1.73
N GLY A 120 8.59 -12.84 0.55
CA GLY A 120 8.76 -11.47 0.02
C GLY A 120 7.92 -10.46 0.79
N SER A 121 8.22 -9.18 0.68
CA SER A 121 7.46 -8.14 1.38
C SER A 121 7.15 -6.93 0.49
N ILE A 122 5.94 -6.41 0.59
CA ILE A 122 5.56 -5.09 0.08
C ILE A 122 5.45 -4.15 1.25
N LEU A 123 6.30 -3.13 1.29
CA LEU A 123 6.31 -2.07 2.27
C LEU A 123 5.59 -0.86 1.67
N LEU A 124 4.37 -0.59 2.12
CA LEU A 124 3.55 0.51 1.61
C LEU A 124 3.73 1.79 2.44
N GLU A 125 3.92 2.93 1.81
CA GLU A 125 3.90 4.22 2.49
C GLU A 125 2.45 4.66 2.71
N ASN A 126 2.11 4.96 3.97
CA ASN A 126 0.77 5.44 4.29
C ASN A 126 0.53 6.81 3.64
N PRO A 127 -0.73 7.12 3.27
CA PRO A 127 -1.18 8.49 3.06
C PRO A 127 -0.73 9.41 4.19
N TYR A 128 -0.44 10.66 3.87
CA TYR A 128 -0.05 11.68 4.85
C TYR A 128 1.33 11.45 5.50
N TYR A 129 2.09 10.46 5.04
CA TYR A 129 3.40 10.10 5.58
C TYR A 129 4.46 10.23 4.50
N GLY A 130 5.72 10.48 4.89
CA GLY A 130 6.85 10.50 3.97
C GLY A 130 6.61 11.44 2.79
N LEU A 131 6.67 10.91 1.57
CA LEU A 131 6.47 11.68 0.33
C LEU A 131 5.03 12.14 0.11
N ARG A 132 4.07 11.54 0.83
CA ARG A 132 2.63 11.81 0.73
C ARG A 132 2.12 12.74 1.82
N LYS A 133 3.04 13.32 2.61
CA LYS A 133 2.73 14.23 3.71
C LYS A 133 2.35 15.62 3.20
N LEU A 134 1.32 16.22 3.79
CA LEU A 134 0.91 17.59 3.47
C LEU A 134 1.89 18.62 4.09
N PRO A 135 2.13 19.78 3.43
CA PRO A 135 3.05 20.80 3.93
C PRO A 135 2.72 21.29 5.34
N ASP A 136 1.44 21.54 5.61
CA ASP A 136 0.97 22.09 6.89
C ASP A 136 0.87 21.05 8.00
N GLN A 137 1.17 19.78 7.71
CA GLN A 137 1.00 18.70 8.66
C GLN A 137 2.15 18.65 9.67
N SER A 138 1.83 18.74 10.96
CA SER A 138 2.81 18.51 12.02
C SER A 138 3.01 17.02 12.26
N ARG A 139 4.27 16.56 12.14
CA ARG A 139 4.67 15.15 12.35
C ARG A 139 3.72 14.17 11.62
N SER A 140 3.08 13.27 12.37
CA SER A 140 2.15 12.24 11.88
C SER A 140 0.70 12.54 12.21
N SER A 141 0.41 13.73 12.74
CA SER A 141 -0.93 14.16 13.11
C SER A 141 -1.67 14.58 11.85
N LEU A 142 -2.78 13.90 11.54
CA LEU A 142 -3.63 14.28 10.42
C LEU A 142 -4.28 15.65 10.68
N LEU A 143 -4.48 16.43 9.62
CA LEU A 143 -5.10 17.76 9.73
C LEU A 143 -6.61 17.65 9.95
N TYR A 144 -7.26 16.66 9.32
CA TYR A 144 -8.69 16.44 9.40
C TYR A 144 -9.03 15.01 9.80
N ILE A 145 -10.15 14.81 10.50
CA ILE A 145 -10.65 13.46 10.84
C ILE A 145 -10.99 12.67 9.56
N THR A 146 -11.42 13.35 8.50
CA THR A 146 -11.70 12.76 7.18
C THR A 146 -10.47 12.13 6.54
N ASP A 147 -9.27 12.60 6.88
CA ASP A 147 -8.02 12.04 6.36
C ASP A 147 -7.80 10.61 6.85
N LEU A 148 -8.35 10.22 8.01
CA LEU A 148 -8.28 8.85 8.51
C LEU A 148 -9.01 7.88 7.58
N TYR A 149 -10.12 8.33 6.97
CA TYR A 149 -10.88 7.53 6.00
C TYR A 149 -10.13 7.38 4.68
N ILE A 150 -9.55 8.46 4.18
CA ILE A 150 -8.69 8.44 2.99
C ILE A 150 -7.50 7.51 3.25
N MET A 151 -6.93 7.58 4.45
CA MET A 151 -5.86 6.70 4.87
C MET A 151 -6.25 5.23 4.72
N GLY A 152 -7.36 4.78 5.31
CA GLY A 152 -7.80 3.39 5.18
C GLY A 152 -8.13 2.96 3.75
N LYS A 153 -8.81 3.80 2.96
CA LYS A 153 -9.32 3.42 1.63
C LYS A 153 -8.25 3.37 0.54
N THR A 154 -7.16 4.12 0.67
CA THR A 154 -6.08 4.09 -0.34
C THR A 154 -5.10 2.93 -0.18
N LEU A 155 -5.24 2.13 0.88
CA LEU A 155 -4.34 1.01 1.23
C LEU A 155 -4.71 -0.32 0.57
N VAL A 156 -5.70 -0.33 -0.34
CA VAL A 156 -6.19 -1.53 -1.05
C VAL A 156 -5.21 -2.01 -2.13
N LEU A 157 -4.06 -2.55 -1.71
CA LEU A 157 -3.07 -3.22 -2.57
C LEU A 157 -3.33 -4.71 -2.78
N LEU A 158 -4.18 -5.32 -1.96
CA LEU A 158 -4.46 -6.76 -2.04
C LEU A 158 -4.97 -7.16 -3.43
N HIS A 159 -5.90 -6.38 -3.98
CA HIS A 159 -6.48 -6.63 -5.30
C HIS A 159 -5.46 -6.46 -6.44
N TRP A 160 -4.46 -5.58 -6.27
CA TRP A 160 -3.35 -5.48 -7.21
C TRP A 160 -2.47 -6.73 -7.16
N CYS A 161 -2.11 -7.20 -5.96
CA CYS A 161 -1.32 -8.42 -5.79
C CYS A 161 -1.99 -9.63 -6.45
N GLN A 162 -3.31 -9.78 -6.24
CA GLN A 162 -4.11 -10.83 -6.86
C GLN A 162 -4.09 -10.77 -8.40
N LYS A 163 -4.23 -9.57 -9.00
CA LYS A 163 -4.14 -9.40 -10.46
C LYS A 163 -2.75 -9.69 -11.02
N MET A 164 -1.72 -9.38 -10.25
CA MET A 164 -0.33 -9.67 -10.60
C MET A 164 0.04 -11.15 -10.44
N LYS A 165 -0.92 -12.00 -10.05
CA LYS A 165 -0.68 -13.40 -9.66
C LYS A 165 0.39 -13.53 -8.58
N LEU A 166 0.63 -12.47 -7.81
CA LEU A 166 1.49 -12.54 -6.65
C LEU A 166 0.72 -13.28 -5.57
N THR A 167 1.33 -14.29 -4.99
CA THR A 167 0.76 -15.06 -3.89
C THR A 167 0.80 -14.21 -2.62
N SER A 168 -0.06 -13.21 -2.50
CA SER A 168 -0.16 -12.40 -1.28
C SER A 168 -0.68 -13.28 -0.15
N ALA A 169 0.19 -13.63 0.79
CA ALA A 169 -0.09 -14.60 1.83
C ALA A 169 -0.58 -13.93 3.12
N ILE A 170 -0.13 -12.71 3.42
CA ILE A 170 -0.31 -12.10 4.74
C ILE A 170 -0.48 -10.57 4.62
N LEU A 171 -1.49 -10.02 5.30
CA LEU A 171 -1.59 -8.58 5.58
C LEU A 171 -1.20 -8.35 7.04
N HIS A 172 -0.26 -7.44 7.31
CA HIS A 172 0.16 -7.17 8.70
C HIS A 172 0.71 -5.75 8.87
N GLY A 173 0.93 -5.36 10.13
CA GLY A 173 1.54 -4.09 10.50
C GLY A 173 1.52 -3.90 12.01
N PHE A 174 2.24 -2.89 12.50
CA PHE A 174 2.32 -2.59 13.94
C PHE A 174 1.40 -1.43 14.32
N SER A 175 0.64 -1.57 15.41
CA SER A 175 -0.26 -0.53 15.95
C SER A 175 -1.23 -0.02 14.87
N LEU A 176 -1.14 1.25 14.47
CA LEU A 176 -1.89 1.82 13.35
C LEU A 176 -1.78 0.96 12.09
N GLY A 177 -0.60 0.44 11.77
CA GLY A 177 -0.40 -0.45 10.63
C GLY A 177 -1.17 -1.76 10.75
N GLY A 178 -1.32 -2.30 11.97
CA GLY A 178 -2.14 -3.49 12.22
C GLY A 178 -3.64 -3.19 12.07
N HIS A 179 -4.08 -2.02 12.55
CA HIS A 179 -5.44 -1.53 12.31
C HIS A 179 -5.72 -1.33 10.82
N MET A 180 -4.75 -0.77 10.07
CA MET A 180 -4.87 -0.66 8.62
C MET A 180 -4.92 -2.03 7.93
N ALA A 181 -4.15 -3.01 8.41
CA ALA A 181 -4.16 -4.37 7.89
C ALA A 181 -5.54 -5.04 8.05
N SER A 182 -6.20 -4.84 9.20
CA SER A 182 -7.55 -5.40 9.41
C SER A 182 -8.59 -4.72 8.54
N LEU A 183 -8.52 -3.39 8.37
CA LEU A 183 -9.40 -2.66 7.44
C LEU A 183 -9.22 -3.14 6.00
N ALA A 184 -7.98 -3.39 5.58
CA ALA A 184 -7.68 -3.88 4.23
C ALA A 184 -8.12 -5.34 3.99
N PHE A 185 -8.29 -6.13 5.06
CA PHE A 185 -8.76 -7.52 4.98
C PHE A 185 -10.29 -7.63 4.91
N THR A 186 -11.02 -6.58 5.27
CA THR A 186 -12.48 -6.64 5.39
C THR A 186 -13.10 -6.76 3.98
N LYS A 187 -13.71 -7.91 3.71
CA LYS A 187 -14.41 -8.29 2.46
C LYS A 187 -15.69 -7.50 2.23
#